data_AF-B5YLW3-F1
#
_entry.id   AF-B5YLW3-F1
#
_cell.length_a   1.000
_cell.length_b   1.000
_cell.length_c   1.000
_cell.angle_alpha   90.00
_cell.angle_beta   90.00
_cell.angle_gamma   90.00
#
_symmetry.space_group_name_H-M   'P 1'
#
loop_
_entity.id
_entity.type
_entity.pdbx_description
1 polymer ?
#
loop_
_entity_poly.entity_id
_entity_poly.type
_entity_poly.pdbx_seq_one_letter_code
_entity_poly.pdbx_strand_id
1 'polypeptide(L)'
;NIKAVIFDKDNTLTAPYENTLHPKAHPGLQSALDTFGTKNVAILSNSAGTDDDPGYEDAKLIEEALGIEVIRHREKKPGGLEELMDHFPHVDSPSQLCMVGDRLLTDIVFGNLHG
;
A
#
# COMPACT_ATOMS: atom_id res chain seq x y z
N ASN A 1 -10.29 12.79 -8.73
CA ASN A 1 -10.65 12.24 -7.40
C ASN A 1 -9.82 11.01 -7.16
N ILE A 2 -9.29 10.87 -5.94
CA ILE A 2 -8.65 9.63 -5.49
C ILE A 2 -9.70 8.52 -5.42
N LYS A 3 -9.35 7.33 -5.89
CA LYS A 3 -10.19 6.14 -5.92
C LYS A 3 -9.64 5.01 -5.04
N ALA A 4 -8.31 4.95 -4.85
CA ALA A 4 -7.68 3.95 -3.97
C ALA A 4 -6.52 4.54 -3.17
N VAL A 5 -6.28 3.97 -1.99
CA VAL A 5 -5.21 4.36 -1.06
C VAL A 5 -4.27 3.20 -0.84
N ILE A 6 -2.97 3.47 -0.97
CA ILE A 6 -1.89 2.52 -0.77
C ILE A 6 -1.09 2.96 0.44
N PHE A 7 -0.89 2.06 1.39
CA PHE A 7 -0.05 2.32 2.55
C PHE A 7 1.32 1.66 2.41
N ASP A 8 2.38 2.33 2.85
CA ASP A 8 3.58 1.64 3.28
C ASP A 8 3.31 0.82 4.54
N LYS A 9 4.10 -0.23 4.74
CA LYS A 9 3.98 -1.15 5.88
C LYS A 9 4.83 -0.65 7.06
N ASP A 10 6.15 -0.75 6.92
CA ASP A 10 7.10 -0.44 8.00
C ASP A 10 7.14 1.08 8.26
N ASN A 11 7.21 1.48 9.53
CA ASN A 11 7.16 2.86 10.01
C ASN A 11 5.90 3.67 9.65
N THR A 12 4.90 3.05 9.00
CA THR A 12 3.66 3.70 8.57
C THR A 12 2.45 3.04 9.23
N LEU A 13 2.08 1.82 8.82
CA LEU A 13 1.04 1.05 9.49
C LEU A 13 1.58 0.28 10.70
N THR A 14 2.84 -0.15 10.63
CA THR A 14 3.48 -0.99 11.64
C THR A 14 4.73 -0.32 12.19
N ALA A 15 5.14 -0.71 13.40
CA ALA A 15 6.50 -0.43 13.85
C ALA A 15 7.51 -1.20 12.97
N PRO A 16 8.77 -0.77 12.87
CA PRO A 16 9.73 -1.43 12.00
C PRO A 16 9.87 -2.93 12.32
N TYR A 17 9.75 -3.78 11.30
CA TYR A 17 9.82 -5.25 11.38
C TYR A 17 8.68 -5.94 12.14
N GLU A 18 7.66 -5.19 12.56
CA GLU A 18 6.46 -5.75 13.20
C GLU A 18 5.38 -6.04 12.15
N ASN A 19 4.46 -6.96 12.46
CA ASN A 19 3.33 -7.29 11.58
C ASN A 19 1.98 -6.80 12.15
N THR A 20 1.97 -6.23 13.36
CA THR A 20 0.75 -5.73 14.00
C THR A 20 0.55 -4.24 13.74
N LEU A 21 -0.70 -3.86 13.52
CA LEU A 21 -1.10 -2.46 13.36
C LEU A 21 -0.65 -1.63 14.57
N HIS A 22 0.08 -0.56 14.31
CA HIS A 22 0.49 0.36 15.34
C HIS A 22 -0.75 1.16 15.83
N PRO A 23 -0.97 1.32 17.15
CA PRO A 23 -2.16 2.00 17.67
C PRO A 23 -2.38 3.41 17.13
N LYS A 24 -1.30 4.14 16.81
CA LYS A 24 -1.38 5.48 16.20
C LYS A 24 -1.82 5.47 14.73
N ALA A 25 -1.59 4.38 14.01
CA ALA A 25 -1.98 4.23 12.61
C ALA A 25 -3.44 3.77 12.47
N HIS A 26 -4.01 3.14 13.51
CA HIS A 26 -5.36 2.60 13.49
C HIS A 26 -6.44 3.62 13.04
N PRO A 27 -6.50 4.86 13.58
CA PRO A 27 -7.52 5.81 13.12
C PRO A 27 -7.38 6.18 11.64
N GLY A 28 -6.15 6.28 11.13
CA GLY A 28 -5.89 6.59 9.72
C GLY A 28 -6.30 5.46 8.79
N LEU A 29 -5.93 4.22 9.14
CA LEU A 29 -6.35 3.04 8.39
C LEU A 29 -7.87 2.88 8.40
N GLN A 30 -8.51 3.00 9.57
CA GLN A 30 -9.97 2.92 9.68
C GLN A 30 -10.67 4.00 8.83
N SER A 31 -10.18 5.24 8.88
CA SER A 31 -10.74 6.32 8.06
C SER A 31 -10.61 6.04 6.55
N ALA A 32 -9.50 5.45 6.11
CA ALA A 32 -9.32 5.06 4.72
C ALA A 32 -10.28 3.92 4.32
N LEU A 33 -10.43 2.91 5.18
CA LEU A 33 -11.38 1.82 5.00
C LEU A 33 -12.82 2.31 4.91
N ASP A 34 -13.23 3.22 5.79
CA ASP A 34 -14.59 3.79 5.81
C ASP A 34 -14.87 4.63 4.56
N THR A 35 -13.86 5.32 4.02
CA THR A 35 -14.00 6.24 2.89
C THR A 35 -13.94 5.53 1.55
N PHE A 36 -12.97 4.64 1.37
CA PHE A 36 -12.67 4.01 0.08
C PHE A 36 -13.23 2.59 -0.01
N GLY A 37 -13.50 1.94 1.13
CA GLY A 37 -13.85 0.52 1.20
C GLY A 37 -12.61 -0.38 1.13
N THR A 38 -12.67 -1.54 1.78
CA THR A 38 -11.54 -2.47 1.91
C THR A 38 -10.88 -2.87 0.59
N LYS A 39 -11.67 -3.00 -0.50
CA LYS A 39 -11.17 -3.36 -1.83
C LYS A 39 -10.35 -2.26 -2.52
N ASN A 40 -10.35 -1.06 -1.97
CA ASN A 40 -9.68 0.12 -2.52
C ASN A 40 -8.58 0.62 -1.56
N VAL A 41 -8.18 -0.23 -0.61
CA VAL A 41 -7.12 0.03 0.36
C VAL A 41 -6.17 -1.16 0.34
N ALA A 42 -4.89 -0.91 0.07
CA ALA A 42 -3.87 -1.95 0.00
C ALA A 42 -2.55 -1.51 0.62
N ILE A 43 -1.62 -2.46 0.78
CA ILE A 43 -0.27 -2.25 1.29
C ILE A 43 0.73 -2.51 0.18
N LEU A 44 1.73 -1.62 0.04
CA LEU A 44 2.88 -1.85 -0.83
C LEU A 44 4.16 -1.81 0.01
N SER A 45 4.90 -2.92 0.08
CA SER A 45 6.07 -3.08 0.94
C SER A 45 7.30 -3.53 0.16
N ASN A 46 8.49 -3.03 0.54
CA ASN A 46 9.75 -3.55 -0.04
C ASN A 46 10.25 -4.84 0.64
N SER A 47 9.60 -5.24 1.74
CA SER A 47 9.93 -6.42 2.55
C SER A 47 8.92 -7.55 2.42
N ALA A 48 7.71 -7.29 1.91
CA ALA A 48 6.64 -8.29 1.78
C ALA A 48 5.91 -8.12 0.46
N GLY A 49 5.48 -9.21 -0.17
CA GLY A 49 4.82 -9.20 -1.48
C GLY A 49 5.78 -9.07 -2.66
N THR A 50 7.08 -9.07 -2.40
CA THR A 50 8.15 -9.03 -3.41
C THR A 50 8.69 -10.41 -3.75
N ASP A 51 9.53 -10.55 -4.78
CA ASP A 51 10.21 -11.82 -5.07
C ASP A 51 11.17 -12.27 -3.96
N ASP A 52 11.55 -11.37 -3.04
CA ASP A 52 12.34 -11.68 -1.84
C ASP A 52 11.48 -12.24 -0.68
N ASP A 53 10.15 -12.33 -0.85
CA ASP A 53 9.19 -12.92 0.10
C ASP A 53 8.79 -14.33 -0.40
N PRO A 54 9.51 -15.39 -0.01
CA PRO A 54 9.34 -16.71 -0.60
C PRO A 54 7.94 -17.26 -0.32
N GLY A 55 7.20 -17.58 -1.39
CA GLY A 55 5.82 -18.05 -1.24
C GLY A 55 4.83 -16.99 -0.75
N TYR A 56 5.26 -15.72 -0.66
CA TYR A 56 4.50 -14.60 -0.14
C TYR A 56 3.99 -14.81 1.29
N GLU A 57 4.80 -15.45 2.13
CA GLU A 57 4.45 -15.80 3.51
C GLU A 57 4.29 -14.56 4.38
N ASP A 58 5.22 -13.61 4.29
CA ASP A 58 5.15 -12.37 5.08
C ASP A 58 3.92 -11.55 4.68
N ALA A 59 3.67 -11.46 3.37
CA ALA A 59 2.50 -10.77 2.87
C ALA A 59 1.18 -11.40 3.39
N LYS A 60 1.06 -12.73 3.39
CA LYS A 60 -0.13 -13.41 3.94
C LYS A 60 -0.33 -13.15 5.44
N LEU A 61 0.75 -13.15 6.21
CA LEU A 61 0.69 -12.84 7.65
C LEU A 61 0.24 -11.40 7.90
N ILE A 62 0.73 -10.46 7.10
CA ILE A 62 0.33 -9.05 7.17
C ILE A 62 -1.14 -8.89 6.77
N GLU A 63 -1.60 -9.58 5.73
CA GLU A 63 -3.00 -9.58 5.28
C GLU A 63 -3.94 -10.10 6.38
N GLU A 64 -3.57 -11.19 7.04
CA GLU A 64 -4.32 -11.74 8.18
C GLU A 64 -4.36 -10.76 9.36
N ALA A 65 -3.24 -10.11 9.65
CA ALA A 65 -3.12 -9.19 10.79
C ALA A 65 -3.82 -7.83 10.58
N LEU A 66 -3.81 -7.31 9.35
CA LEU A 66 -4.27 -5.95 9.04
C LEU A 66 -5.60 -5.92 8.29
N GLY A 67 -6.05 -7.05 7.73
CA GLY A 67 -7.34 -7.17 7.05
C GLY A 67 -7.42 -6.45 5.70
N ILE A 68 -6.28 -6.10 5.10
CA ILE A 68 -6.16 -5.47 3.77
C ILE A 68 -5.08 -6.18 2.95
N GLU A 69 -5.24 -6.17 1.63
CA GLU A 69 -4.37 -6.89 0.72
C GLU A 69 -2.98 -6.26 0.64
N VAL A 70 -1.95 -7.11 0.54
CA VAL A 70 -0.58 -6.70 0.23
C VAL A 70 -0.38 -6.89 -1.28
N ILE A 71 0.06 -5.85 -1.96
CA ILE A 71 0.31 -5.92 -3.40
C ILE A 71 1.44 -6.91 -3.64
N ARG A 72 1.26 -7.81 -4.61
CA ARG A 72 2.33 -8.69 -5.09
C ARG A 72 2.98 -8.01 -6.28
N HIS A 73 4.28 -7.73 -6.20
CA HIS A 73 4.99 -6.94 -7.20
C HIS A 73 6.44 -7.38 -7.35
N ARG A 74 6.98 -7.23 -8.55
CA ARG A 74 8.38 -7.61 -8.82
C ARG A 74 9.33 -6.44 -8.54
N GLU A 75 8.94 -5.24 -8.96
CA GLU A 75 9.75 -4.05 -8.77
C GLU A 75 9.49 -3.42 -7.41
N LYS A 76 10.52 -3.31 -6.58
CA LYS A 76 10.44 -2.61 -5.29
C LYS A 76 10.16 -1.12 -5.50
N LYS A 77 9.50 -0.49 -4.52
CA LYS A 77 9.26 0.95 -4.49
C LYS A 77 10.57 1.72 -4.69
N PRO A 78 10.57 2.79 -5.52
CA PRO A 78 9.40 3.50 -6.06
C PRO A 78 8.75 2.89 -7.33
N GLY A 79 9.12 1.68 -7.75
CA GLY A 79 8.40 0.91 -8.79
C GLY A 79 7.10 0.28 -8.29
N GLY A 80 6.53 -0.63 -9.10
CA GLY A 80 5.30 -1.39 -8.75
C GLY A 80 3.99 -0.73 -9.21
N LEU A 81 4.05 0.26 -10.10
CA LEU A 81 2.86 0.96 -10.60
C LEU A 81 1.94 0.04 -11.41
N GLU A 82 2.50 -0.82 -12.25
CA GLU A 82 1.72 -1.72 -13.09
C GLU A 82 0.86 -2.66 -12.24
N GLU A 83 1.46 -3.28 -11.23
CA GLU A 83 0.76 -4.18 -10.31
C GLU A 83 -0.30 -3.45 -9.47
N LEU A 84 -0.06 -2.18 -9.12
CA LEU A 84 -1.07 -1.33 -8.48
C LEU A 84 -2.26 -1.04 -9.39
N MET A 85 -2.01 -0.69 -10.64
CA MET A 85 -3.06 -0.40 -11.62
C MET A 85 -3.89 -1.65 -11.92
N ASP A 86 -3.24 -2.81 -12.05
CA ASP A 86 -3.91 -4.10 -12.25
C ASP A 86 -4.77 -4.51 -11.06
N HIS A 87 -4.31 -4.25 -9.84
CA HIS A 87 -5.04 -4.55 -8.62
C HIS A 87 -6.30 -3.69 -8.46
N PHE A 88 -6.29 -2.45 -8.96
CA PHE A 88 -7.43 -1.54 -8.94
C PHE A 88 -7.99 -1.29 -10.35
N PRO A 89 -8.73 -2.24 -10.95
CA PRO A 89 -9.14 -2.16 -12.37
C PRO A 89 -10.11 -1.01 -12.71
N HIS A 90 -10.60 -0.28 -11.70
CA HIS A 90 -11.47 0.89 -11.84
C HIS A 90 -10.69 2.21 -11.74
N VAL A 91 -9.37 2.16 -11.57
CA VAL A 91 -8.44 3.28 -11.59
C VAL A 91 -7.94 3.45 -13.02
N ASP A 92 -8.22 4.60 -13.62
CA ASP A 92 -7.91 4.88 -15.03
C ASP A 92 -6.56 5.61 -15.18
N SER A 93 -6.06 6.19 -14.09
CA SER A 93 -4.84 6.99 -14.08
C SER A 93 -4.13 6.90 -12.72
N PRO A 94 -2.78 6.88 -12.70
CA PRO A 94 -1.97 7.01 -11.49
C PRO A 94 -2.43 8.14 -10.55
N SER A 95 -2.88 9.27 -11.11
CA SER A 95 -3.37 10.42 -10.33
C SER A 95 -4.61 10.15 -9.44
N GLN A 96 -5.26 9.00 -9.62
CA GLN A 96 -6.38 8.54 -8.80
C GLN A 96 -5.92 7.61 -7.66
N LEU A 97 -4.63 7.33 -7.55
CA LEU A 97 -4.02 6.61 -6.44
C LEU A 97 -3.41 7.61 -5.45
N CYS A 98 -3.55 7.31 -4.17
CA CYS A 98 -2.89 8.06 -3.09
C CYS A 98 -1.99 7.11 -2.32
N MET A 99 -0.71 7.44 -2.19
CA MET A 99 0.22 6.67 -1.38
C MET A 99 0.50 7.38 -0.05
N VAL A 100 0.53 6.62 1.04
CA VAL A 100 0.79 7.10 2.40
C VAL A 100 1.99 6.34 2.96
N GLY A 101 3.04 7.05 3.38
CA GLY A 101 4.28 6.44 3.89
C GLY A 101 5.14 7.39 4.73
N ASP A 102 6.13 6.84 5.45
CA ASP A 102 7.10 7.59 6.27
C ASP A 102 8.26 8.19 5.43
N ARG A 103 8.47 7.66 4.23
CA ARG A 103 9.52 8.11 3.32
C ARG A 103 8.98 9.12 2.32
N LEU A 104 9.63 10.29 2.29
CA LEU A 104 9.46 11.36 1.28
C LEU A 104 9.56 10.91 -0.20
N LEU A 105 9.96 9.65 -0.46
CA LEU A 105 10.15 9.08 -1.79
C LEU A 105 8.90 8.41 -2.38
N THR A 106 7.84 8.19 -1.60
CA THR A 106 6.53 7.79 -2.15
C THR A 106 5.64 8.98 -2.52
N ASP A 107 6.02 10.20 -2.15
CA ASP A 107 5.28 11.44 -2.43
C ASP A 107 5.50 12.00 -3.85
N ILE A 108 6.44 11.46 -4.65
CA ILE A 108 6.86 12.09 -5.92
C ILE A 108 6.43 11.37 -7.20
N VAL A 109 5.95 10.11 -7.17
CA VAL A 109 5.63 9.41 -8.43
C VAL A 109 4.19 9.65 -8.94
N PHE A 110 3.28 10.14 -8.11
CA PHE A 110 1.85 10.21 -8.48
C PHE A 110 1.27 11.63 -8.64
N GLY A 111 2.02 12.67 -8.24
CA GLY A 111 1.51 14.05 -8.19
C GLY A 111 2.04 15.01 -9.24
N ASN A 112 2.98 14.64 -10.12
CA ASN A 112 3.68 15.66 -10.93
C ASN A 112 4.10 15.21 -12.33
N LEU A 113 3.17 14.62 -13.10
CA LEU A 113 3.40 14.39 -14.53
C LEU A 113 2.31 14.89 -15.46
N HIS A 114 1.29 15.62 -14.98
CA HIS A 114 0.44 16.49 -15.81
C HIS A 114 -0.11 17.64 -14.95
N GLY A 115 0.64 18.75 -14.92
CA GLY A 115 0.03 20.08 -14.86
C GLY A 115 -0.51 20.45 -16.23
#